data_AF-A0A2K3K4N1-F1
#
_entry.id   AF-A0A2K3K4N1-F1
#
_cell.length_a   1.000
_cell.length_b   1.000
_cell.length_c   1.000
_cell.angle_alpha   90.00
_cell.angle_beta   90.00
_cell.angle_gamma   90.00
#
_symmetry.space_group_name_H-M   'P 1'
#
loop_
_entity.id
_entity.type
_entity.pdbx_description
1 polymer ?
#
loop_
_entity_poly.entity_id
_entity_poly.type
_entity_poly.pdbx_seq_one_letter_code
_entity_poly.pdbx_strand_id
1 'polypeptide(L)'
;MDSRRQAFLRKYGEEHFTVAVKVLGSSGVAHTMKRPCIKSFPKGTWCGRDGMRAQHLLDALCGEGSAVARDLTPVVNMWLGGRCSNILSEFVASAPLTPLLKPNGGICPIAVGTIWRRL
;
A
#
# COMPACT_ATOMS: atom_id res chain seq x y z
N MET A 1 13.45 -3.08 -24.18
CA MET A 1 12.38 -3.50 -23.24
C MET A 1 11.34 -4.26 -24.04
N ASP A 2 11.09 -5.52 -23.69
CA ASP A 2 10.35 -6.49 -24.52
C ASP A 2 8.82 -6.26 -24.46
N SER A 3 8.19 -6.20 -25.63
CA SER A 3 6.75 -6.00 -25.87
C SER A 3 5.86 -7.00 -25.12
N ARG A 4 6.37 -8.19 -24.78
CA ARG A 4 5.65 -9.19 -23.97
C ARG A 4 5.46 -8.76 -22.52
N ARG A 5 6.39 -7.97 -21.97
CA ARG A 5 6.27 -7.42 -20.59
C ARG A 5 5.24 -6.30 -20.52
N GLN A 6 5.11 -5.48 -21.56
CA GLN A 6 4.04 -4.47 -21.62
C GLN A 6 2.65 -5.10 -21.71
N ALA A 7 2.48 -6.16 -22.52
CA ALA A 7 1.22 -6.87 -22.61
C ALA A 7 0.83 -7.57 -21.30
N PHE A 8 1.80 -8.15 -20.58
CA PHE A 8 1.58 -8.79 -19.28
C PHE A 8 1.17 -7.77 -18.20
N LEU A 9 1.82 -6.59 -18.16
CA LEU A 9 1.46 -5.51 -17.25
C LEU A 9 0.09 -4.89 -17.59
N ARG A 10 -0.24 -4.73 -18.87
CA ARG A 10 -1.58 -4.30 -19.31
C ARG A 10 -2.68 -5.27 -18.86
N LYS A 11 -2.42 -6.58 -18.98
CA LYS A 11 -3.38 -7.62 -18.57
C LYS A 11 -3.57 -7.68 -17.04
N TYR A 12 -2.52 -7.39 -16.27
CA TYR A 12 -2.62 -7.26 -14.80
C TYR A 12 -3.35 -5.99 -14.33
N GLY A 13 -3.32 -4.91 -15.13
CA GLY A 13 -3.93 -3.62 -14.79
C GLY A 13 -5.45 -3.57 -14.91
N GLU A 14 -6.05 -4.28 -15.88
CA GLU A 14 -7.49 -4.11 -16.18
C GLU A 14 -8.39 -5.18 -15.52
N GLU A 15 -7.93 -6.43 -15.40
CA GLU A 15 -8.80 -7.54 -15.02
C GLU A 15 -8.70 -7.92 -13.53
N HIS A 16 -7.53 -7.73 -12.90
CA HIS A 16 -7.29 -8.22 -11.54
C HIS A 16 -7.69 -7.25 -10.42
N PHE A 17 -7.66 -5.94 -10.67
CA PHE A 17 -8.07 -4.95 -9.66
C PHE A 17 -9.60 -4.88 -9.51
N THR A 18 -10.33 -5.08 -10.60
CA THR A 18 -11.79 -4.90 -10.65
C THR A 18 -12.55 -6.02 -9.91
N VAL A 19 -12.05 -7.26 -9.96
CA VAL A 19 -12.71 -8.41 -9.31
C VAL A 19 -12.53 -8.41 -7.79
N ALA A 20 -11.37 -7.98 -7.29
CA ALA A 20 -11.12 -7.90 -5.85
C ALA A 20 -11.89 -6.75 -5.16
N VAL A 21 -12.22 -5.68 -5.90
CA VAL A 21 -12.94 -4.51 -5.35
C VAL A 21 -14.46 -4.72 -5.32
N LYS A 22 -15.02 -5.54 -6.22
CA LYS A 22 -16.49 -5.73 -6.31
C LYS A 22 -17.11 -6.48 -5.11
N VAL A 23 -16.31 -7.18 -4.30
CA VAL A 23 -16.80 -7.87 -3.09
C VAL A 23 -16.88 -6.93 -1.86
N LEU A 24 -16.25 -5.74 -1.89
CA LEU A 24 -16.17 -4.86 -0.71
C LEU A 24 -16.91 -3.52 -0.86
N GLY A 25 -17.45 -3.21 -2.04
CA GLY A 25 -18.15 -1.94 -2.31
C GLY A 25 -19.58 -1.83 -1.76
N SER A 26 -20.13 -2.86 -1.10
CA SER A 26 -21.54 -2.90 -0.67
C SER A 26 -21.80 -2.49 0.78
N SER A 27 -20.77 -2.17 1.57
CA SER A 27 -20.96 -1.64 2.93
C SER A 27 -20.45 -0.20 2.99
N GLY A 28 -21.35 0.77 3.13
CA GLY A 28 -21.05 2.20 3.24
C GLY A 28 -20.31 2.59 4.53
N VAL A 29 -19.13 2.01 4.76
CA VAL A 29 -18.24 2.34 5.85
C VAL A 29 -17.19 3.30 5.31
N ALA A 30 -17.17 4.53 5.79
CA ALA A 30 -16.06 5.44 5.51
C ALA A 30 -14.76 4.76 5.96
N HIS A 31 -13.91 4.37 5.02
CA HIS A 31 -12.62 3.77 5.30
C HIS A 31 -11.66 4.85 5.79
N THR A 32 -11.85 5.34 7.01
CA THR A 32 -10.95 6.32 7.62
C THR A 32 -9.63 5.64 8.01
N MET A 33 -8.51 6.33 7.80
CA MET A 33 -7.21 5.97 8.38
C MET A 33 -7.32 5.87 9.92
N LYS A 34 -7.48 4.64 10.43
CA LYS A 34 -7.71 4.38 11.86
C LYS A 34 -6.38 4.16 12.58
N ARG A 35 -6.11 4.97 13.62
CA ARG A 35 -4.93 4.84 14.50
C ARG A 35 -4.72 3.40 15.04
N PRO A 36 -5.77 2.64 15.43
CA PRO A 36 -5.60 1.24 15.84
C PRO A 36 -4.97 0.35 14.76
N CYS A 37 -5.37 0.50 13.49
CA CYS A 37 -4.82 -0.28 12.36
C CYS A 37 -3.34 0.02 12.11
N ILE A 38 -2.91 1.25 12.38
CA ILE A 38 -1.49 1.62 12.21
C ILE A 38 -0.66 1.09 13.40
N LYS A 39 -1.24 1.06 14.60
CA LYS A 39 -0.58 0.51 15.79
C LYS A 39 -0.43 -1.02 15.77
N SER A 40 -1.23 -1.74 14.97
CA SER A 40 -1.10 -3.20 14.83
C SER A 40 0.11 -3.61 13.99
N PHE A 41 0.78 -2.69 13.30
CA PHE A 41 2.01 -3.02 12.59
C PHE A 41 3.15 -3.32 13.57
N PRO A 42 3.95 -4.37 13.34
CA PRO A 42 5.18 -4.60 14.10
C PRO A 42 6.11 -3.38 14.02
N LYS A 43 6.76 -3.05 15.14
CA LYS A 43 7.81 -2.03 15.17
C LYS A 43 8.91 -2.40 14.18
N GLY A 44 9.41 -1.41 13.45
CA GLY A 44 10.42 -1.64 12.42
C GLY A 44 9.90 -2.26 11.13
N THR A 45 8.57 -2.25 10.89
CA THR A 45 8.01 -2.66 9.58
C THR A 45 8.78 -2.02 8.43
N TRP A 46 9.10 -2.85 7.44
CA TRP A 46 9.70 -2.40 6.19
C TRP A 46 8.75 -1.48 5.41
N CYS A 47 9.33 -0.51 4.73
CA CYS A 47 8.63 0.39 3.82
C CYS A 47 8.42 -0.27 2.45
N GLY A 48 7.41 0.20 1.73
CA GLY A 48 7.26 -0.10 0.31
C GLY A 48 8.13 0.84 -0.54
N ARG A 49 7.80 0.94 -1.83
CA ARG A 49 8.48 1.83 -2.78
C ARG A 49 8.42 3.32 -2.39
N ASP A 50 7.39 3.69 -1.63
CA ASP A 50 7.16 5.06 -1.14
C ASP A 50 8.08 5.47 0.02
N GLY A 51 8.84 4.53 0.61
CA GLY A 51 9.71 4.81 1.75
C GLY A 51 8.94 5.05 3.07
N MET A 52 7.61 4.98 3.06
CA MET A 52 6.79 5.27 4.23
C MET A 52 6.70 4.07 5.17
N ARG A 53 6.88 4.32 6.46
CA ARG A 53 6.71 3.34 7.54
C ARG A 53 5.46 3.68 8.36
N ALA A 54 4.89 2.68 9.03
CA ALA A 54 3.78 2.90 9.96
C ALA A 54 4.12 3.96 11.02
N GLN A 55 5.40 4.06 11.43
CA GLN A 55 5.85 5.08 12.39
C GLN A 55 5.63 6.51 11.86
N HIS A 56 5.99 6.80 10.60
CA HIS A 56 5.77 8.13 10.02
C HIS A 56 4.28 8.52 10.04
N LEU A 57 3.39 7.54 9.88
CA LEU A 57 1.95 7.74 9.95
C LEU A 57 1.46 7.96 11.39
N LEU A 58 2.03 7.27 12.37
CA LEU A 58 1.74 7.50 13.79
C LEU A 58 2.19 8.89 14.23
N ASP A 59 3.37 9.31 13.77
CA ASP A 59 3.94 10.62 14.06
C ASP A 59 3.11 11.73 13.42
N ALA A 60 2.68 11.56 12.16
CA ALA A 60 1.77 12.49 11.49
C ALA A 60 0.38 12.55 12.15
N LEU A 61 -0.07 11.47 12.79
CA LEU A 61 -1.33 11.47 13.55
C LEU A 61 -1.18 12.06 14.97
N CYS A 62 0.01 12.49 15.38
CA CYS A 62 0.28 13.03 16.71
C CYS A 62 0.76 14.50 16.65
N GLY A 63 0.40 15.32 17.63
CA GLY A 63 0.91 16.70 17.78
C GLY A 63 0.69 17.61 16.56
N GLU A 64 1.68 18.46 16.25
CA GLU A 64 1.69 19.38 15.10
C GLU A 64 1.61 18.66 13.73
N GLY A 65 1.89 17.35 13.65
CA GLY A 65 1.76 16.56 12.42
C GLY A 65 0.32 16.43 11.90
N SER A 66 -0.67 16.75 12.73
CA SER A 66 -2.11 16.56 12.42
C SER A 66 -2.59 17.33 11.18
N ALA A 67 -1.92 18.43 10.80
CA ALA A 67 -2.23 19.15 9.57
C ALA A 67 -2.00 18.26 8.32
N VAL A 68 -0.89 17.53 8.28
CA VAL A 68 -0.56 16.59 7.19
C VAL A 68 -1.54 15.42 7.18
N ALA A 69 -1.92 14.92 8.36
CA ALA A 69 -2.91 13.86 8.46
C ALA A 69 -4.30 14.27 7.93
N ARG A 70 -4.71 15.53 8.13
CA ARG A 70 -5.98 16.05 7.59
C ARG A 70 -6.00 16.02 6.06
N ASP A 71 -4.91 16.43 5.42
CA ASP A 71 -4.83 16.50 3.96
C ASP A 71 -4.64 15.11 3.31
N LEU A 72 -3.99 14.19 4.03
CA LEU A 72 -3.74 12.83 3.56
C LEU A 72 -4.96 11.91 3.71
N THR A 73 -5.79 12.14 4.73
CA THR A 73 -7.00 11.35 5.02
C THR A 73 -7.93 11.16 3.79
N PRO A 74 -8.34 12.21 3.05
CA PRO A 74 -9.22 12.02 1.89
C PRO A 74 -8.58 11.18 0.78
N VAL A 75 -7.28 11.31 0.55
CA VAL A 75 -6.53 10.52 -0.44
C VAL A 75 -6.50 9.04 -0.05
N VAL A 76 -6.22 8.76 1.22
CA VAL A 76 -6.19 7.39 1.75
C VAL A 76 -7.58 6.76 1.73
N ASN A 77 -8.62 7.51 2.10
CA ASN A 77 -10.01 7.03 2.04
C ASN A 77 -10.42 6.72 0.59
N MET A 78 -9.93 7.49 -0.39
CA MET A 78 -10.14 7.22 -1.80
C MET A 78 -9.50 5.87 -2.20
N TRP A 79 -8.25 5.64 -1.82
CA TRP A 79 -7.53 4.39 -2.08
C TRP A 79 -8.19 3.18 -1.42
N LEU A 80 -8.59 3.30 -0.15
CA LEU A 80 -9.29 2.24 0.59
C LEU A 80 -10.68 1.96 -0.01
N GLY A 81 -11.32 2.97 -0.61
CA GLY A 81 -12.54 2.81 -1.41
C GLY A 81 -12.30 2.22 -2.81
N GLY A 82 -11.13 1.64 -3.08
CA GLY A 82 -10.78 1.02 -4.36
C GLY A 82 -10.54 1.99 -5.51
N ARG A 83 -10.45 3.30 -5.22
CA ARG A 83 -10.24 4.34 -6.23
C ARG A 83 -8.79 4.81 -6.16
N CYS A 84 -8.01 4.54 -7.20
CA CYS A 84 -6.66 5.07 -7.36
C CYS A 84 -6.48 5.56 -8.79
N SER A 85 -5.80 6.70 -8.98
CA SER A 85 -5.48 7.19 -10.33
C SER A 85 -4.59 6.20 -11.06
N ASN A 86 -4.81 6.00 -12.37
CA ASN A 86 -4.04 5.06 -13.20
C ASN A 86 -2.53 5.33 -13.19
N ILE A 87 -2.12 6.58 -12.96
CA ILE A 87 -0.70 6.96 -12.89
C ILE A 87 -0.09 6.48 -11.56
N LEU A 88 -0.88 6.50 -10.48
CA LEU A 88 -0.42 6.13 -9.14
C LEU A 88 -0.65 4.65 -8.84
N SER A 89 -1.56 3.97 -9.54
CA SER A 89 -1.93 2.59 -9.25
C SER A 89 -0.73 1.65 -9.33
N GLU A 90 0.10 1.76 -10.37
CA GLU A 90 1.32 0.96 -10.51
C GLU A 90 2.32 1.25 -9.38
N PHE A 91 2.48 2.53 -9.02
CA PHE A 91 3.38 2.94 -7.94
C PHE A 91 2.91 2.41 -6.59
N VAL A 92 1.63 2.59 -6.25
CA VAL A 92 1.03 2.16 -4.97
C VAL A 92 0.93 0.63 -4.89
N ALA A 93 0.69 -0.05 -6.01
CA ALA A 93 0.63 -1.52 -6.11
C ALA A 93 2.02 -2.18 -6.13
N SER A 94 3.08 -1.42 -6.42
CA SER A 94 4.44 -1.94 -6.43
C SER A 94 4.88 -2.51 -5.07
N ALA A 95 5.88 -3.38 -5.11
CA ALA A 95 6.53 -3.93 -3.94
C ALA A 95 8.01 -4.20 -4.26
N PRO A 96 8.97 -3.43 -3.72
CA PRO A 96 10.38 -3.78 -3.86
C PRO A 96 10.66 -5.17 -3.26
N LEU A 97 11.58 -5.89 -3.90
CA LEU A 97 12.09 -7.17 -3.42
C LEU A 97 13.31 -6.94 -2.53
N THR A 98 13.19 -7.32 -1.27
CA THR A 98 14.29 -7.29 -0.30
C THR A 98 14.81 -8.72 -0.11
N PRO A 99 16.10 -8.99 -0.38
CA PRO A 99 16.68 -10.31 -0.14
C PRO A 99 16.89 -10.53 1.36
N LEU A 100 16.22 -11.51 1.94
CA LEU A 100 16.48 -11.97 3.31
C LEU A 100 17.39 -13.19 3.27
N LEU A 101 18.46 -13.16 4.05
CA LEU A 101 19.37 -14.30 4.19
C LEU A 101 18.78 -15.33 5.16
N LYS A 102 18.65 -16.56 4.70
CA LYS A 102 18.28 -17.71 5.55
C LYS A 102 19.52 -18.18 6.33
N PRO A 103 19.35 -18.79 7.53
CA PRO A 103 20.47 -19.32 8.30
C PRO A 103 21.31 -20.37 7.57
N ASN A 104 20.72 -21.08 6.61
CA ASN A 104 21.40 -22.09 5.79
C ASN A 104 22.12 -21.50 4.55
N GLY A 105 22.24 -20.17 4.44
CA GLY A 105 22.88 -19.50 3.31
C GLY A 105 21.98 -19.29 2.08
N GLY A 106 20.74 -19.78 2.09
CA GLY A 106 19.77 -19.52 1.02
C GLY A 106 19.21 -18.10 1.04
N ILE A 107 18.73 -17.59 -0.10
CA ILE A 107 18.05 -16.29 -0.19
C ILE A 107 16.53 -16.49 -0.19
N CYS A 108 15.83 -15.66 0.59
CA CYS A 108 14.38 -15.54 0.58
C CYS A 108 13.99 -14.13 0.07
N PRO A 109 13.59 -13.98 -1.20
CA PRO A 109 13.09 -12.71 -1.69
C PRO A 109 11.75 -12.37 -1.03
N ILE A 110 11.65 -11.20 -0.39
CA ILE A 110 10.42 -10.71 0.24
C ILE A 110 9.92 -9.50 -0.52
N ALA A 111 8.67 -9.53 -0.98
CA ALA A 111 7.99 -8.38 -1.56
C ALA A 111 7.32 -7.56 -0.45
N VAL A 112 7.74 -6.30 -0.27
CA VAL A 112 7.13 -5.42 0.73
C VAL A 112 6.28 -4.35 0.06
N GLY A 113 4.97 -4.42 0.28
CA GLY A 113 4.03 -3.40 -0.22
C GLY A 113 4.08 -2.08 0.55
N THR A 114 3.50 -1.03 -0.03
CA THR A 114 3.23 0.23 0.68
C THR A 114 2.40 -0.01 1.95
N ILE A 115 2.45 0.91 2.91
CA ILE A 115 1.64 0.78 4.13
C ILE A 115 0.15 0.88 3.80
N TRP A 116 -0.21 1.73 2.82
CA TRP A 116 -1.59 1.94 2.36
C TRP A 116 -2.31 0.67 1.95
N ARG A 117 -1.62 -0.26 1.29
CA ARG A 117 -2.17 -1.56 0.85
C ARG A 117 -2.33 -2.57 1.99
N ARG A 118 -1.76 -2.27 3.16
CA ARG A 118 -1.74 -3.13 4.35
C ARG A 118 -2.62 -2.56 5.48
N LEU A 119 -3.28 -1.42 5.24
CA LEU A 119 -4.30 -0.83 6.12
C LEU A 119 -5.66 -1.48 5.86
#